data_AF-A0A9W9N0X1-F1
#
_entry.id   AF-A0A9W9N0X1-F1
#
_cell.length_a   1.000
_cell.length_b   1.000
_cell.length_c   1.000
_cell.angle_alpha   90.00
_cell.angle_beta   90.00
_cell.angle_gamma   90.00
#
_symmetry.space_group_name_H-M   'P 1'
#
loop_
_entity.id
_entity.type
_entity.pdbx_description
1 polymer ?
#
loop_
_entity_poly.entity_id
_entity_poly.type
_entity_poly.pdbx_seq_one_letter_code
_entity_poly.pdbx_strand_id
1 'polypeptide(L)'
;DDDRRKIEQCFTGRPTSYVHGHTLEYLLSLRTQPDSERLRLNMAMHYGQGAVAGIIRALMSANGVRGPYSDFMFMSMRLLIDQTLENITGVGALPWTWSVGEQVIDILHKTVFASVTG
;
A
#
# COMPACT_ATOMS: atom_id res chain seq x y z
N ASP A 1 0.42 -13.81 -4.93
CA ASP A 1 0.36 -12.87 -3.80
C ASP A 1 -0.17 -13.47 -2.52
N ASP A 2 -1.27 -14.23 -2.53
CA ASP A 2 -1.79 -14.87 -1.29
C ASP A 2 -0.73 -15.76 -0.61
N ASP A 3 0.07 -16.49 -1.40
CA ASP A 3 1.17 -17.31 -0.88
C ASP A 3 2.34 -16.47 -0.34
N ARG A 4 2.67 -15.35 -0.98
CA ARG A 4 3.70 -14.41 -0.49
C ARG A 4 3.27 -13.76 0.83
N ARG A 5 2.00 -13.35 0.91
CA ARG A 5 1.37 -12.81 2.11
C ARG A 5 1.40 -13.85 3.24
N LYS A 6 1.04 -15.11 2.95
CA LYS A 6 1.11 -16.20 3.92
C LYS A 6 2.54 -16.48 4.39
N ILE A 7 3.52 -16.40 3.49
CA ILE A 7 4.94 -16.53 3.84
C ILE A 7 5.38 -15.38 4.76
N GLU A 8 5.07 -14.12 4.42
CA GLU A 8 5.34 -12.96 5.28
C GLU A 8 4.69 -13.12 6.67
N GLN A 9 3.41 -13.51 6.70
CA GLN A 9 2.66 -13.74 7.94
C GLN A 9 3.25 -14.89 8.76
N CYS A 10 3.78 -15.93 8.12
CA CYS A 10 4.48 -17.02 8.80
C CYS A 10 5.75 -16.55 9.51
N PHE A 11 6.47 -15.59 8.94
CA PHE A 11 7.69 -15.04 9.54
C PHE A 11 7.41 -13.93 10.56
N THR A 12 6.32 -13.17 10.39
CA THR A 12 5.99 -12.00 11.22
C THR A 12 4.95 -12.28 12.31
N GLY A 13 4.20 -13.38 12.21
CA GLY A 13 3.07 -13.70 13.08
C GLY A 13 1.87 -12.77 12.90
N ARG A 14 1.88 -11.88 11.91
CA ARG A 14 0.89 -10.81 11.76
C ARG A 14 -0.44 -11.36 11.22
N PRO A 15 -1.59 -10.94 11.77
CA PRO A 15 -2.89 -11.26 11.19
C PRO A 15 -3.06 -10.59 9.82
N THR A 16 -4.03 -11.06 9.03
CA THR A 16 -4.37 -10.40 7.76
C THR A 16 -4.93 -9.01 8.00
N SER A 17 -4.35 -8.01 7.35
CA SER A 17 -4.90 -6.65 7.32
C SER A 17 -5.93 -6.51 6.19
N TYR A 18 -7.07 -5.91 6.51
CA TYR A 18 -8.15 -5.57 5.57
C TYR A 18 -8.32 -4.07 5.38
N VAL A 19 -7.38 -3.25 5.89
CA VAL A 19 -7.45 -1.77 5.84
C VAL A 19 -7.73 -1.26 4.42
N HIS A 20 -7.06 -1.80 3.41
CA HIS A 20 -7.28 -1.37 2.02
C HIS A 20 -8.69 -1.74 1.52
N GLY A 21 -9.23 -2.88 1.95
CA GLY A 21 -10.60 -3.28 1.63
C GLY A 21 -11.65 -2.35 2.25
N HIS A 22 -11.44 -1.95 3.51
CA HIS A 22 -12.26 -0.96 4.21
C HIS A 22 -12.15 0.42 3.57
N THR A 23 -10.95 0.87 3.21
CA THR A 23 -10.73 2.14 2.49
C THR A 23 -11.49 2.15 1.17
N LEU A 24 -11.40 1.08 0.37
CA LEU A 24 -12.09 1.02 -0.93
C LEU A 24 -13.61 0.92 -0.77
N GLU A 25 -14.10 0.18 0.22
CA GLU A 25 -15.53 0.14 0.57
C GLU A 25 -16.06 1.55 0.88
N TYR A 26 -15.33 2.32 1.69
CA TYR A 26 -15.68 3.69 2.01
C TYR A 26 -15.67 4.59 0.77
N LEU A 27 -14.58 4.56 -0.01
CA LEU A 27 -14.41 5.40 -1.22
C LEU A 27 -15.51 5.14 -2.26
N LEU A 28 -15.97 3.90 -2.38
CA LEU A 28 -17.02 3.50 -3.31
C LEU A 28 -18.42 3.54 -2.68
N SER A 29 -18.55 3.96 -1.42
CA SER A 29 -19.82 3.97 -0.67
C SER A 29 -20.54 2.60 -0.70
N LEU A 30 -19.77 1.52 -0.60
CA LEU A 30 -20.27 0.15 -0.59
C LEU A 30 -20.76 -0.24 0.80
N ARG A 31 -21.64 -1.25 0.86
CA ARG A 31 -22.17 -1.76 2.13
C ARG A 31 -21.09 -2.52 2.91
N THR A 32 -21.05 -2.26 4.21
CA THR A 32 -20.15 -2.93 5.16
C THR A 32 -20.40 -4.44 5.23
N GLN A 33 -19.42 -5.21 4.77
CA GLN A 33 -19.37 -6.69 4.78
C GLN A 33 -18.45 -7.23 5.89
N PRO A 34 -18.49 -8.51 6.28
CA PRO A 34 -17.48 -9.12 7.14
C PRO A 34 -16.09 -9.17 6.46
N ASP A 35 -15.00 -9.09 7.24
CA ASP A 35 -13.61 -9.10 6.72
C ASP A 35 -13.31 -10.32 5.82
N SER A 36 -13.86 -11.49 6.14
CA SER A 36 -13.73 -12.71 5.34
C SER A 36 -14.27 -12.58 3.91
N GLU A 37 -15.20 -11.66 3.68
CA GLU A 37 -15.81 -11.42 2.36
C GLU A 37 -15.13 -10.27 1.60
N ARG A 38 -14.26 -9.49 2.26
CA ARG A 38 -13.61 -8.29 1.71
C ARG A 38 -12.30 -8.55 1.00
N LEU A 39 -11.82 -9.80 0.96
CA LEU A 39 -10.52 -10.13 0.35
C LEU A 39 -10.40 -9.59 -1.08
N ARG A 40 -11.48 -9.66 -1.88
CA ARG A 40 -11.50 -9.12 -3.25
C ARG A 40 -11.36 -7.60 -3.29
N LEU A 41 -12.02 -6.86 -2.40
CA LEU A 41 -11.89 -5.41 -2.32
C LEU A 41 -10.49 -5.01 -1.84
N ASN A 42 -9.95 -5.75 -0.88
CA ASN A 42 -8.59 -5.54 -0.38
C ASN A 42 -7.55 -5.71 -1.49
N MET A 43 -7.67 -6.79 -2.28
CA MET A 43 -6.79 -7.02 -3.43
C MET A 43 -7.01 -5.99 -4.55
N ALA A 44 -8.27 -5.63 -4.85
CA ALA A 44 -8.59 -4.65 -5.87
C ALA A 44 -7.97 -3.28 -5.56
N MET A 45 -8.05 -2.84 -4.30
CA MET A 45 -7.44 -1.60 -3.85
C MET A 45 -5.91 -1.67 -3.95
N HIS A 46 -5.31 -2.76 -3.45
CA HIS A 46 -3.87 -2.94 -3.47
C HIS A 46 -3.30 -2.92 -4.90
N TYR A 47 -3.89 -3.68 -5.82
CA TYR A 47 -3.48 -3.68 -7.23
C TYR A 47 -3.83 -2.37 -7.93
N GLY A 48 -4.97 -1.76 -7.64
CA GLY A 48 -5.38 -0.48 -8.22
C GLY A 48 -4.39 0.63 -7.88
N GLN A 49 -4.03 0.77 -6.61
CA GLN A 49 -3.00 1.70 -6.17
C GLN A 49 -1.63 1.36 -6.76
N GLY A 50 -1.27 0.07 -6.83
CA GLY A 50 -0.05 -0.39 -7.50
C GLY A 50 0.03 0.00 -8.97
N ALA A 51 -1.06 -0.19 -9.72
CA ALA A 51 -1.14 0.16 -11.14
C ALA A 51 -1.05 1.66 -11.37
N VAL A 52 -1.82 2.46 -10.61
CA VAL A 52 -1.77 3.92 -10.69
C VAL A 52 -0.37 4.44 -10.34
N ALA A 53 0.24 3.92 -9.27
CA ALA A 53 1.61 4.27 -8.90
C ALA A 53 2.60 3.89 -10.01
N GLY A 54 2.47 2.71 -10.62
CA GLY A 54 3.30 2.29 -11.76
C GLY A 54 3.19 3.24 -12.96
N ILE A 55 1.98 3.70 -13.29
CA ILE A 55 1.77 4.72 -14.34
C ILE A 55 2.51 6.01 -13.99
N ILE A 56 2.40 6.48 -12.74
CA ILE A 56 3.11 7.69 -12.30
C ILE A 56 4.63 7.49 -12.41
N ARG A 57 5.17 6.34 -11.97
CA ARG A 57 6.60 6.04 -12.08
C ARG A 57 7.05 6.01 -13.53
N ALA A 58 6.25 5.42 -14.43
CA ALA A 58 6.52 5.39 -15.86
C ALA A 58 6.57 6.80 -16.46
N LEU A 59 5.64 7.69 -16.07
CA LEU A 59 5.64 9.10 -16.49
C LEU A 59 6.86 9.85 -15.95
N MET A 60 7.22 9.66 -14.68
CA MET A 60 8.45 10.23 -14.09
C MET A 60 9.67 9.83 -14.90
N SER A 61 9.82 8.52 -15.17
CA SER A 61 10.91 7.98 -15.98
C SER A 61 10.92 8.59 -17.38
N ALA A 62 9.78 8.59 -18.09
CA ALA A 62 9.65 9.15 -19.44
C ALA A 62 10.08 10.63 -19.51
N ASN A 63 9.91 11.40 -18.43
CA ASN A 63 10.31 12.80 -18.32
C ASN A 63 11.71 13.02 -17.73
N GLY A 64 12.54 11.96 -17.62
CA GLY A 64 13.92 12.06 -17.15
C GLY A 64 14.10 12.05 -15.63
N VAL A 65 13.01 11.92 -14.86
CA VAL A 65 13.05 11.79 -13.40
C VAL A 65 13.37 10.32 -13.06
N ARG A 66 14.67 10.03 -12.93
CA ARG A 66 15.24 8.68 -12.73
C ARG A 66 16.32 8.67 -11.67
N GLY A 67 16.67 7.47 -11.22
CA GLY A 67 17.76 7.23 -10.28
C GLY A 67 17.33 7.33 -8.81
N PRO A 68 18.27 7.14 -7.86
CA PRO A 68 17.94 6.90 -6.44
C PRO A 68 17.12 8.02 -5.78
N TYR A 69 17.33 9.27 -6.20
CA TYR A 69 16.55 10.39 -5.69
C TYR A 69 15.09 10.36 -6.18
N SER A 70 14.87 9.96 -7.43
CA SER A 70 13.53 9.73 -7.97
C SER A 70 12.81 8.61 -7.22
N ASP A 71 13.53 7.54 -6.89
CA ASP A 71 12.96 6.39 -6.17
C ASP A 71 12.54 6.80 -4.75
N PHE A 72 13.35 7.62 -4.08
CA PHE A 72 12.99 8.21 -2.80
C PHE A 72 11.74 9.08 -2.89
N MET A 73 11.68 10.00 -3.87
CA MET A 73 10.49 10.84 -4.08
C MET A 73 9.24 10.00 -4.35
N PHE A 74 9.36 8.97 -5.19
CA PHE A 74 8.26 8.08 -5.53
C PHE A 74 7.80 7.25 -4.33
N MET A 75 8.73 6.75 -3.51
CA MET A 75 8.43 6.09 -2.23
C MET A 75 7.68 7.04 -1.29
N SER A 76 8.13 8.29 -1.13
CA SER A 76 7.43 9.29 -0.31
C SER A 76 6.03 9.58 -0.83
N MET A 77 5.84 9.70 -2.15
CA MET A 77 4.53 9.87 -2.75
C MET A 77 3.60 8.68 -2.44
N ARG A 78 4.12 7.44 -2.52
CA ARG A 78 3.37 6.23 -2.16
C ARG A 78 2.93 6.24 -0.71
N LEU A 79 3.83 6.60 0.21
CA LEU A 79 3.49 6.77 1.63
C LEU A 79 2.37 7.79 1.80
N LEU A 80 2.49 8.95 1.16
CA LEU A 80 1.49 10.02 1.26
C LEU A 80 0.12 9.58 0.73
N ILE A 81 0.05 8.87 -0.39
CA ILE A 81 -1.21 8.39 -0.97
C ILE A 81 -1.90 7.41 0.01
N ASP A 82 -1.17 6.41 0.49
CA ASP A 82 -1.73 5.41 1.41
C ASP A 82 -2.23 6.09 2.69
N GLN A 83 -1.38 6.92 3.31
CA GLN A 83 -1.74 7.61 4.55
C GLN A 83 -2.88 8.62 4.36
N THR A 84 -2.98 9.27 3.21
CA THR A 84 -4.09 10.18 2.94
C THR A 84 -5.40 9.40 2.83
N LEU A 85 -5.41 8.32 2.04
CA LEU A 85 -6.64 7.55 1.81
C LEU A 85 -7.09 6.80 3.08
N GLU A 86 -6.17 6.15 3.78
CA GLU A 86 -6.49 5.39 4.99
C GLU A 86 -6.92 6.31 6.15
N ASN A 87 -6.29 7.49 6.31
CA ASN A 87 -6.65 8.42 7.39
C ASN A 87 -7.91 9.22 7.07
N ILE A 88 -8.14 9.66 5.82
CA ILE A 88 -9.38 10.38 5.45
C ILE A 88 -10.61 9.48 5.62
N THR A 89 -10.48 8.18 5.34
CA THR A 89 -11.56 7.21 5.55
C THR A 89 -11.73 6.81 7.02
N GLY A 90 -10.81 7.22 7.90
CA GLY A 90 -10.82 6.87 9.32
C GLY A 90 -10.51 5.40 9.61
N VAL A 91 -10.07 4.65 8.60
CA VAL A 91 -9.79 3.21 8.68
C VAL A 91 -8.36 2.95 9.14
N GLY A 92 -7.42 3.83 8.76
CA GLY A 92 -6.01 3.74 9.09
C GLY A 92 -5.68 4.26 10.48
N ALA A 93 -4.68 3.64 11.12
CA ALA A 93 -3.98 4.24 12.25
C ALA A 93 -2.79 5.05 11.73
N LEU A 94 -2.46 6.15 12.42
CA LEU A 94 -1.35 7.02 12.02
C LEU A 94 -0.01 6.27 12.12
N PRO A 95 0.97 6.47 11.21
CA PRO A 95 2.18 5.63 11.16
C PRO A 95 3.01 5.64 12.44
N TRP A 96 3.04 6.77 13.15
CA TRP A 96 3.75 6.92 14.43
C TRP A 96 3.06 6.21 15.61
N THR A 97 1.89 5.63 15.40
CA THR A 97 1.20 4.78 16.37
C THR A 97 1.44 3.29 16.14
N TRP A 98 2.02 2.92 15.00
CA TRP A 98 2.34 1.53 14.68
C TRP A 98 3.58 1.06 15.44
N SER A 99 3.70 -0.27 15.57
CA SER A 99 4.94 -0.85 16.06
C SER A 99 6.12 -0.52 15.12
N VAL A 100 7.32 -0.43 15.67
CA VAL A 100 8.54 -0.14 14.87
C VAL A 100 8.72 -1.18 13.76
N GLY A 101 8.40 -2.45 14.03
CA GLY A 101 8.48 -3.53 13.04
C GLY A 101 7.56 -3.28 11.84
N GLU A 102 6.34 -2.82 12.06
CA GLU A 102 5.40 -2.50 10.97
C GLU A 102 5.87 -1.32 10.14
N GLN A 103 6.43 -0.28 10.77
CA GLN A 103 6.99 0.86 10.05
C GLN A 103 8.17 0.44 9.16
N VAL A 104 9.06 -0.42 9.67
CA VAL A 104 10.20 -0.95 8.91
C VAL A 104 9.73 -1.79 7.72
N ILE A 105 8.78 -2.70 7.92
CA ILE A 105 8.24 -3.54 6.84
C ILE A 105 7.61 -2.67 5.75
N ASP A 106 6.84 -1.65 6.13
CA ASP A 106 6.18 -0.75 5.18
C ASP A 106 7.17 0.05 4.33
N ILE A 107 8.18 0.65 4.97
CA ILE A 107 9.23 1.40 4.29
C ILE A 107 10.03 0.48 3.35
N LEU A 108 10.39 -0.72 3.80
CA LEU A 108 11.13 -1.69 2.98
C LEU A 108 10.33 -2.13 1.75
N HIS A 109 9.04 -2.45 1.93
CA HIS A 109 8.17 -2.82 0.82
C HIS A 109 8.10 -1.72 -0.24
N LYS A 110 7.88 -0.47 0.19
CA LYS A 110 7.78 0.68 -0.71
C LYS A 110 9.11 1.02 -1.37
N THR A 111 10.22 0.88 -0.65
CA THR A 111 11.58 1.04 -1.21
C THR A 111 11.83 0.02 -2.31
N VAL A 112 11.59 -1.27 -2.06
CA VAL A 112 11.75 -2.32 -3.06
C VAL A 112 10.86 -2.06 -4.28
N PHE A 113 9.60 -1.71 -4.06
CA PHE A 113 8.68 -1.38 -5.15
C PHE A 113 9.19 -0.19 -5.98
N ALA A 114 9.63 0.89 -5.33
CA ALA A 114 10.16 2.07 -6.00
C ALA A 114 11.38 1.73 -6.85
N SER A 115 12.37 1.02 -6.30
CA SER A 115 13.60 0.66 -7.02
C SER A 115 13.38 -0.32 -8.17
N VAL A 116 12.41 -1.23 -8.06
CA VAL A 116 12.14 -2.22 -9.13
C VAL A 116 11.31 -1.63 -10.27
N THR A 117 10.47 -0.62 -10.00
CA THR A 117 9.56 -0.04 -11.00
C THR A 117 10.18 1.05 -11.87
N GLY A 118 11.45 1.40 -11.64
CA GLY A 118 12.30 2.10 -12.59
C GLY A 118 13.14 3.17 -11.96
#